data_AF-K9TKX7-F1
#
_entry.id   AF-K9TKX7-F1
#
_cell.length_a   1.000
_cell.length_b   1.000
_cell.length_c   1.000
_cell.angle_alpha   90.00
_cell.angle_beta   90.00
_cell.angle_gamma   90.00
#
_symmetry.space_group_name_H-M   'P 1'
#
loop_
_entity.id
_entity.type
_entity.pdbx_description
1 polymer ?
#
loop_
_entity_poly.entity_id
_entity_poly.type
_entity_poly.pdbx_seq_one_letter_code
_entity_poly.pdbx_strand_id
1 'polypeptide(L)' 'MARDELLQIRISTQEKERLQLEAERRGVSMSEVIRDYIKRLPKSKKEL' A
#
# COMPACT_ATOMS: atom_id res chain seq x y z
N MET A 1 13.05 -2.81 -10.24
CA MET A 1 13.70 -3.64 -9.20
C MET A 1 12.69 -4.62 -8.67
N ALA A 2 13.08 -5.87 -8.42
CA ALA A 2 12.22 -6.82 -7.73
C ALA A 2 11.91 -6.29 -6.33
N ARG A 3 10.73 -6.65 -5.80
CA ARG A 3 10.31 -6.27 -4.44
C ARG A 3 10.51 -7.50 -3.57
N ASP A 4 11.58 -7.50 -2.81
CA ASP A 4 12.03 -8.69 -2.06
C ASP A 4 11.58 -8.68 -0.59
N GLU A 5 11.09 -7.53 -0.12
CA GLU A 5 10.65 -7.31 1.26
C GLU A 5 9.13 -7.48 1.41
N LEU A 6 8.69 -8.05 2.54
CA LEU A 6 7.27 -8.26 2.87
C LEU A 6 6.81 -7.37 4.03
N LEU A 7 5.70 -6.68 3.83
CA LEU A 7 5.01 -5.90 4.86
C LEU A 7 3.78 -6.67 5.36
N GLN A 8 3.83 -7.15 6.61
CA GLN A 8 2.68 -7.75 7.30
C GLN A 8 2.18 -6.80 8.40
N ILE A 9 0.88 -6.50 8.40
CA ILE A 9 0.26 -5.58 9.36
C ILE A 9 -1.03 -6.21 9.89
N ARG A 10 -1.27 -6.14 11.20
CA ARG A 10 -2.56 -6.45 11.79
C ARG A 10 -3.46 -5.23 11.67
N ILE A 11 -4.66 -5.42 11.13
CA ILE A 11 -5.68 -4.38 10.99
C ILE A 11 -7.02 -4.92 11.48
N SER A 12 -7.88 -4.00 11.90
CA SER A 12 -9.28 -4.28 12.24
C SER A 12 -10.11 -4.62 11.00
N THR A 13 -11.30 -5.19 11.22
CA THR A 13 -12.28 -5.45 10.14
C THR A 13 -12.64 -4.16 9.41
N GLN A 14 -12.86 -3.06 10.13
CA GLN A 14 -13.24 -1.78 9.54
C GLN A 14 -12.13 -1.19 8.65
N GLU A 15 -10.87 -1.32 9.06
CA GLU A 15 -9.73 -0.87 8.23
C GLU A 15 -9.58 -1.72 6.96
N LYS A 16 -9.79 -3.03 7.07
CA LYS A 16 -9.80 -3.93 5.92
C LYS A 16 -10.89 -3.58 4.92
N GLU A 17 -12.12 -3.33 5.39
CA GLU A 17 -13.25 -2.92 4.54
C GLU A 17 -12.95 -1.61 3.80
N ARG A 18 -12.39 -0.62 4.49
CA ARG A 18 -11.99 0.65 3.87
C ARG A 18 -10.94 0.43 2.78
N LEU A 19 -9.95 -0.42 3.01
CA LEU A 19 -8.94 -0.76 2.00
C LEU A 19 -9.54 -1.48 0.81
N GLN A 20 -10.45 -2.42 1.05
CA GLN A 20 -11.12 -3.18 0.00
C GLN A 20 -11.98 -2.28 -0.89
N LEU A 21 -12.80 -1.41 -0.29
CA LEU A 21 -13.64 -0.46 -1.03
C LEU A 21 -12.80 0.49 -1.90
N GLU A 22 -11.67 0.97 -1.38
CA GLU A 22 -10.80 1.86 -2.16
C GLU A 22 -10.10 1.12 -3.31
N ALA A 23 -9.71 -0.13 -3.08
CA ALA A 23 -9.13 -0.99 -4.11
C ALA A 23 -10.12 -1.24 -5.24
N GLU A 24 -11.37 -1.57 -4.91
CA GLU A 24 -12.48 -1.77 -5.85
C GLU A 24 -12.79 -0.48 -6.63
N ARG A 25 -12.94 0.64 -5.93
CA ARG A 25 -13.21 1.95 -6.55
C ARG A 25 -12.16 2.35 -7.60
N ARG A 26 -10.90 1.94 -7.39
CA ARG A 26 -9.77 2.22 -8.30
C ARG A 26 -9.49 1.10 -9.30
N GLY A 27 -10.12 -0.06 -9.18
CA GLY A 27 -9.84 -1.24 -10.01
C GLY A 27 -8.44 -1.83 -9.79
N VAL A 28 -7.89 -1.74 -8.57
CA VAL A 28 -6.54 -2.23 -8.23
C VAL A 28 -6.60 -3.17 -7.01
N SER A 29 -5.48 -3.76 -6.62
CA SER A 29 -5.41 -4.56 -5.38
C SER A 29 -5.22 -3.67 -4.14
N MET A 30 -5.64 -4.16 -2.97
CA MET A 30 -5.36 -3.48 -1.69
C MET A 30 -3.86 -3.21 -1.49
N SER A 31 -3.00 -4.13 -1.93
CA SER A 31 -1.55 -3.94 -1.89
C SER A 31 -1.11 -2.75 -2.73
N GLU A 32 -1.71 -2.51 -3.91
CA GLU A 32 -1.37 -1.35 -4.73
C GLU A 32 -1.84 -0.03 -4.10
N VAL A 33 -2.97 -0.03 -3.38
CA VAL A 33 -3.39 1.14 -2.59
C VAL A 33 -2.31 1.53 -1.56
N ILE A 34 -1.78 0.56 -0.82
CA ILE A 34 -0.69 0.80 0.14
C ILE A 34 0.59 1.24 -0.57
N ARG A 35 0.92 0.63 -1.71
CA ARG A 35 2.11 0.98 -2.49
C ARG A 35 2.04 2.41 -3.04
N ASP A 36 0.88 2.84 -3.51
CA ASP A 36 0.66 4.22 -3.96
C ASP A 36 0.81 5.23 -2.82
N TYR A 37 0.41 4.86 -1.62
CA TYR A 37 0.69 5.67 -0.44
C TYR A 37 2.19 5.75 -0.17
N ILE A 38 2.91 4.63 -0.21
CA ILE A 38 4.37 4.57 -0.03
C ILE A 38 5.10 5.45 -1.07
N LYS A 39 4.65 5.49 -2.33
CA LYS A 39 5.23 6.34 -3.38
C LYS A 39 5.19 7.84 -3.05
N ARG A 40 4.31 8.28 -2.16
CA ARG A 40 4.17 9.70 -1.74
C ARG A 40 5.03 10.05 -0.53
N LEU A 41 5.64 9.05 0.12
CA LEU A 41 6.50 9.27 1.27
C LEU A 41 7.83 9.90 0.81
N PRO A 42 8.56 10.59 1.71
CA PRO A 42 9.86 11.17 1.39
C PRO A 42 10.80 10.11 0.81
N LYS A 43 11.47 10.46 -0.30
CA LYS A 43 12.50 9.59 -0.87
C LYS A 43 13.68 9.49 0.09
N SER A 44 14.21 8.29 0.24
CA SER A 44 15.43 8.10 1.03
C SER A 44 16.60 8.83 0.34
N LYS A 45 17.58 9.33 1.12
CA LYS A 45 18.78 10.00 0.59
C LYS A 45 19.59 9.14 -0.40
N LYS A 46 19.37 7.82 -0.43
CA LYS A 46 20.02 6.90 -1.38
C LYS A 46 19.39 6.93 -2.78
N GLU A 47 18.25 7.61 -2.97
CA GLU A 47 17.58 7.77 -4.28
C GLU A 47 17.76 9.18 -4.88
N LEU A 48 18.60 10.04 -4.28
CA LEU A 48 19.00 11.36 -4.80
C LEU A 48 20.29 11.26 -5.61
#